data_AF-A0A411YIE1-F1
#
_entry.id   AF-A0A411YIE1-F1
#
_cell.length_a   1.000
_cell.length_b   1.000
_cell.length_c   1.000
_cell.angle_alpha   90.00
_cell.angle_beta   90.00
_cell.angle_gamma   90.00
#
_symmetry.space_group_name_H-M   'P 1'
#
loop_
_entity.id
_entity.type
_entity.pdbx_description
1 polymer ?
#
loop_
_entity_poly.entity_id
_entity_poly.type
_entity_poly.pdbx_seq_one_letter_code
_entity_poly.pdbx_strand_id
1 'polypeptide(L)'
;MPDVRSAWPSATPERPAVPRRTMPGVRIDDVLAVLSALEREGVDYAVIGAMAMAAHGLDRATRDLDLFVRPSEENVARLRRALRFVFDDAAIDEITAGDLGGDYPAIRYGPPEVDFTIDLVSRLGDAFTIDDLHIVETHAGSTTIRVASPATLYRMKRDTVRGRDRDDAARLRDAFDIEE
;
A
#
# COMPACT_ATOMS: atom_id res chain seq x y z
N MET A 1 37.71 -69.42 -14.56
CA MET A 1 37.70 -68.17 -13.77
C MET A 1 36.59 -67.28 -14.32
N PRO A 2 35.49 -67.03 -13.60
CA PRO A 2 34.51 -66.03 -13.97
C PRO A 2 34.81 -64.69 -13.26
N ASP A 3 34.73 -63.60 -14.02
CA ASP A 3 34.94 -62.21 -13.59
C ASP A 3 33.68 -61.70 -12.85
N VAL A 4 33.85 -61.29 -11.60
CA VAL A 4 32.79 -60.76 -10.73
C VAL A 4 33.00 -59.26 -10.61
N ARG A 5 32.41 -58.48 -11.52
CA ARG A 5 32.32 -57.02 -11.38
C ARG A 5 30.92 -56.64 -10.94
N SER A 6 30.83 -56.49 -9.61
CA SER A 6 29.71 -55.93 -8.86
C SER A 6 29.31 -54.55 -9.41
N ALA A 7 28.02 -54.40 -9.73
CA ALA A 7 27.39 -53.13 -10.08
C ALA A 7 26.99 -52.39 -8.80
N TRP A 8 27.50 -51.17 -8.60
CA TRP A 8 26.93 -50.21 -7.65
C TRP A 8 25.91 -49.33 -8.38
N PRO A 9 24.66 -49.19 -7.89
CA PRO A 9 23.76 -48.17 -8.41
C PRO A 9 24.13 -46.80 -7.82
N SER A 10 24.52 -45.86 -8.68
CA SER A 10 24.70 -44.46 -8.34
C SER A 10 23.34 -43.75 -8.25
N ALA A 11 22.67 -43.88 -7.10
CA ALA A 11 21.56 -43.01 -6.74
C ALA A 11 22.12 -41.80 -5.99
N THR A 12 22.31 -40.68 -6.70
CA THR A 12 22.48 -39.38 -6.04
C THR A 12 21.12 -38.98 -5.48
N PRO A 13 20.95 -38.70 -4.18
CA PRO A 13 19.67 -38.20 -3.70
C PRO A 13 19.42 -36.83 -4.34
N GLU A 14 18.28 -36.69 -5.03
CA GLU A 14 17.80 -35.40 -5.49
C GLU A 14 17.74 -34.46 -4.29
N ARG A 15 18.52 -33.37 -4.35
CA ARG A 15 18.39 -32.27 -3.40
C ARG A 15 16.96 -31.72 -3.53
N PRO A 16 16.21 -31.53 -2.42
CA PRO A 16 14.92 -30.87 -2.51
C PRO A 16 15.11 -29.51 -3.17
N ALA A 17 14.23 -29.20 -4.13
CA ALA A 17 14.22 -27.90 -4.79
C ALA A 17 14.08 -26.81 -3.72
N VAL A 18 15.13 -26.01 -3.54
CA VAL A 18 15.03 -24.79 -2.75
C VAL A 18 13.98 -23.93 -3.47
N PRO A 19 12.89 -23.49 -2.81
CA PRO A 19 11.91 -22.63 -3.46
C PRO A 19 12.66 -21.42 -4.03
N ARG A 20 12.41 -21.11 -5.31
CA ARG A 20 12.95 -19.91 -5.97
C ARG A 20 12.59 -18.73 -5.08
N ARG A 21 13.58 -18.17 -4.38
CA ARG A 21 13.45 -16.94 -3.63
C ARG A 21 12.98 -15.87 -4.61
N THR A 22 11.71 -15.50 -4.51
CA THR A 22 11.10 -14.42 -5.28
C THR A 22 11.97 -13.17 -5.11
N MET A 23 12.21 -12.43 -6.19
CA MET A 23 12.97 -11.19 -6.10
C MET A 23 12.30 -10.25 -5.10
N PRO A 24 13.05 -9.57 -4.21
CA PRO A 24 12.49 -8.57 -3.32
C PRO A 24 11.86 -7.43 -4.12
N GLY A 25 10.67 -6.98 -3.74
CA GLY A 25 9.86 -5.99 -4.43
C GLY A 25 8.37 -6.11 -4.13
N VAL A 26 7.68 -4.97 -4.09
CA VAL A 26 6.22 -4.90 -3.91
C VAL A 26 5.53 -5.68 -5.03
N ARG A 27 4.68 -6.64 -4.67
CA ARG A 27 3.80 -7.31 -5.64
C ARG A 27 2.50 -6.53 -5.73
N ILE A 28 2.13 -6.14 -6.94
CA ILE A 28 0.90 -5.35 -7.17
C ILE A 28 -0.35 -6.11 -6.72
N ASP A 29 -0.37 -7.43 -6.86
CA ASP A 29 -1.51 -8.26 -6.45
C ASP A 29 -1.77 -8.20 -4.94
N ASP A 30 -0.72 -8.07 -4.12
CA ASP A 30 -0.88 -7.93 -2.67
C ASP A 30 -1.49 -6.57 -2.31
N VAL A 31 -1.08 -5.51 -3.00
CA VAL A 31 -1.67 -4.17 -2.86
C VAL A 31 -3.14 -4.19 -3.29
N LEU A 32 -3.44 -4.80 -4.43
CA LEU A 32 -4.81 -4.94 -4.93
C LEU A 32 -5.69 -5.78 -4.00
N ALA A 33 -5.14 -6.79 -3.33
CA ALA A 33 -5.86 -7.57 -2.32
C ALA A 33 -6.29 -6.68 -1.14
N VAL A 34 -5.40 -5.82 -0.64
CA VAL A 34 -5.72 -4.83 0.39
C VAL A 34 -6.81 -3.88 -0.09
N LEU A 35 -6.63 -3.22 -1.24
CA LEU A 35 -7.60 -2.24 -1.74
C LEU A 35 -8.97 -2.87 -2.00
N SER A 36 -9.01 -4.09 -2.56
CA SER A 36 -10.26 -4.83 -2.77
C SER A 36 -10.96 -5.17 -1.46
N ALA A 37 -10.21 -5.51 -0.41
CA ALA A 37 -10.77 -5.77 0.91
C ALA A 37 -11.34 -4.48 1.54
N LEU A 38 -10.67 -3.34 1.37
CA LEU A 38 -11.16 -2.04 1.85
C LEU A 38 -12.50 -1.67 1.21
N GLU A 39 -12.60 -1.82 -0.11
CA GLU A 39 -13.85 -1.59 -0.86
C GLU A 39 -14.96 -2.53 -0.40
N ARG A 40 -14.65 -3.82 -0.25
CA ARG A 40 -15.62 -4.84 0.20
C ARG A 40 -16.18 -4.53 1.59
N GLU A 41 -15.35 -4.05 2.52
CA GLU A 41 -15.79 -3.68 3.87
C GLU A 41 -16.42 -2.27 3.96
N GLY A 42 -16.44 -1.52 2.85
CA GLY A 42 -16.94 -0.16 2.82
C GLY A 42 -16.18 0.78 3.75
N VAL A 43 -14.85 0.58 3.86
CA VAL A 43 -13.95 1.50 4.56
C VAL A 43 -14.06 2.86 3.89
N ASP A 44 -14.01 3.97 4.62
CA ASP A 44 -13.90 5.33 4.12
C ASP A 44 -12.41 5.74 4.10
N TYR A 45 -11.83 5.71 2.90
CA TYR A 45 -10.41 5.94 2.65
C TYR A 45 -10.17 6.59 1.28
N ALA A 46 -8.96 7.11 1.09
CA ALA A 46 -8.41 7.46 -0.21
C ALA A 46 -6.94 7.03 -0.30
N VAL A 47 -6.54 6.42 -1.41
CA VAL A 47 -5.11 6.21 -1.71
C VAL A 47 -4.47 7.56 -1.99
N ILE A 48 -3.33 7.81 -1.34
CA ILE A 48 -2.52 9.02 -1.54
C ILE A 48 -1.07 8.64 -1.93
N GLY A 49 -0.16 9.60 -1.88
CA GLY A 49 1.27 9.33 -2.04
C GLY A 49 1.64 8.82 -3.43
N ALA A 50 2.67 7.97 -3.48
CA ALA A 50 3.25 7.52 -4.74
C ALA A 50 2.35 6.54 -5.51
N MET A 51 1.59 5.68 -4.83
CA MET A 51 0.64 4.77 -5.50
C MET A 51 -0.53 5.54 -6.12
N ALA A 52 -0.99 6.62 -5.50
CA ALA A 52 -1.98 7.50 -6.10
C ALA A 52 -1.45 8.18 -7.37
N MET A 53 -0.19 8.62 -7.36
CA MET A 53 0.46 9.16 -8.57
C MET A 53 0.54 8.11 -9.68
N ALA A 54 0.92 6.87 -9.36
CA ALA A 54 0.97 5.77 -10.33
C ALA A 54 -0.42 5.47 -10.92
N ALA A 55 -1.48 5.52 -10.11
CA ALA A 55 -2.86 5.37 -10.58
C ALA A 55 -3.31 6.48 -11.55
N HIS A 56 -2.64 7.64 -11.51
CA HIS A 56 -2.82 8.75 -12.46
C HIS A 56 -1.81 8.72 -13.63
N GLY A 57 -1.06 7.63 -13.80
CA GLY A 57 -0.09 7.48 -14.90
C GLY A 57 1.29 8.13 -14.64
N LEU A 58 1.55 8.57 -13.42
CA LEU A 58 2.85 9.12 -13.02
C LEU A 58 3.65 8.08 -12.23
N ASP A 59 4.45 7.29 -12.96
CA ASP A 59 5.27 6.24 -12.36
C ASP A 59 6.17 6.78 -11.25
N ARG A 60 6.07 6.14 -10.08
CA ARG A 60 6.90 6.42 -8.93
C ARG A 60 7.09 5.17 -8.09
N ALA A 61 8.33 4.68 -8.06
CA ALA A 61 8.69 3.53 -7.25
C ALA A 61 8.45 3.84 -5.76
N THR A 62 7.72 2.96 -5.09
CA THR A 62 7.39 3.06 -3.67
C THR A 62 7.35 1.67 -3.04
N ARG A 63 7.56 1.61 -1.73
CA ARG A 63 7.30 0.44 -0.89
C ARG A 63 6.24 0.73 0.18
N ASP A 64 5.53 1.84 0.00
CA ASP A 64 4.51 2.32 0.93
C ASP A 64 3.17 2.39 0.19
N LEU A 65 2.13 1.82 0.80
CA LEU A 65 0.73 2.05 0.49
C LEU A 65 0.20 3.10 1.47
N ASP A 66 0.19 4.36 1.03
CA ASP A 66 -0.32 5.47 1.82
C ASP A 66 -1.86 5.56 1.69
N LEU A 67 -2.57 5.48 2.81
CA LEU A 67 -4.02 5.57 2.90
C LEU A 67 -4.42 6.73 3.80
N PHE A 68 -5.21 7.65 3.26
CA PHE A 68 -5.93 8.64 4.05
C PHE A 68 -7.24 8.02 4.54
N VAL A 69 -7.51 7.99 5.85
CA VAL A 69 -8.65 7.26 6.44
C VAL A 69 -9.45 8.12 7.41
N ARG A 70 -10.78 7.95 7.45
CA ARG A 70 -11.61 8.62 8.47
C ARG A 70 -11.33 8.02 9.87
N PRO A 71 -11.03 8.84 10.90
CA PRO A 71 -10.69 8.34 12.23
C PRO A 71 -11.93 8.07 13.12
N SER A 72 -13.02 7.55 12.54
CA SER A 72 -14.19 7.15 13.32
C SER A 72 -14.07 5.69 13.77
N GLU A 73 -14.59 5.36 14.96
CA GLU A 73 -14.60 3.99 15.49
C GLU A 73 -15.19 2.98 14.49
N GLU A 74 -16.30 3.35 13.85
CA GLU A 74 -16.93 2.51 12.84
C GLU A 74 -16.03 2.28 11.62
N ASN A 75 -15.36 3.34 11.14
CA ASN A 75 -14.49 3.22 9.99
C ASN A 75 -13.23 2.40 10.30
N VAL A 76 -12.62 2.61 11.47
CA VAL A 76 -11.45 1.85 11.92
C VAL A 76 -11.83 0.38 12.16
N ALA A 77 -13.04 0.09 12.63
CA ALA A 77 -13.53 -1.28 12.71
C ALA A 77 -13.65 -1.93 11.31
N ARG A 78 -14.15 -1.21 10.30
CA ARG A 78 -14.18 -1.69 8.91
C ARG A 78 -12.77 -1.92 8.36
N LEU A 79 -11.86 -0.96 8.58
CA LEU A 79 -10.45 -1.04 8.18
C LEU A 79 -9.78 -2.28 8.75
N ARG A 80 -9.92 -2.52 10.06
CA ARG A 80 -9.35 -3.71 10.70
C ARG A 80 -9.92 -5.01 10.15
N ARG A 81 -11.23 -5.08 9.84
CA ARG A 81 -11.82 -6.27 9.18
C ARG A 81 -11.24 -6.49 7.79
N ALA A 82 -11.04 -5.42 7.02
CA ALA A 82 -10.44 -5.50 5.69
C ALA A 82 -8.99 -6.00 5.76
N LEU A 83 -8.18 -5.43 6.66
CA LEU A 83 -6.80 -5.87 6.85
C LEU A 83 -6.72 -7.32 7.32
N ARG A 84 -7.57 -7.74 8.28
CA ARG A 84 -7.63 -9.15 8.74
C ARG A 84 -8.06 -10.14 7.68
N PHE A 85 -8.83 -9.68 6.70
CA PHE A 85 -9.20 -10.54 5.59
C PHE A 85 -8.00 -10.86 4.70
N VAL A 86 -6.99 -9.99 4.68
CA VAL A 86 -5.78 -10.14 3.85
C VAL A 86 -4.61 -10.71 4.65
N PHE A 87 -4.45 -10.31 5.92
CA PHE A 87 -3.33 -10.66 6.78
C PHE A 87 -3.82 -11.29 8.08
N ASP A 88 -3.21 -12.40 8.48
CA ASP A 88 -3.46 -13.06 9.76
C ASP A 88 -2.50 -12.53 10.83
N ASP A 89 -2.72 -11.28 11.24
CA ASP A 89 -1.80 -10.55 12.11
C ASP A 89 -2.52 -9.84 13.27
N ALA A 90 -2.06 -10.12 14.49
CA ALA A 90 -2.59 -9.53 15.71
C ALA A 90 -2.26 -8.03 15.83
N ALA A 91 -1.21 -7.53 15.17
CA ALA A 91 -0.85 -6.11 15.20
C ALA A 91 -1.96 -5.21 14.60
N ILE A 92 -2.88 -5.78 13.81
CA ILE A 92 -4.05 -5.05 13.30
C ILE A 92 -4.97 -4.57 14.44
N ASP A 93 -4.99 -5.26 15.59
CA ASP A 93 -5.77 -4.85 16.76
C ASP A 93 -5.27 -3.54 17.38
N GLU A 94 -3.99 -3.21 17.17
CA GLU A 94 -3.35 -2.00 17.69
C GLU A 94 -3.75 -0.74 16.90
N ILE A 95 -4.41 -0.89 15.74
CA ILE A 95 -4.92 0.24 14.96
C ILE A 95 -6.19 0.76 15.62
N THR A 96 -6.10 1.89 16.33
CA THR A 96 -7.24 2.49 17.03
C THR A 96 -7.69 3.82 16.41
N ALA A 97 -8.98 4.14 16.58
CA ALA A 97 -9.51 5.44 16.20
C ALA A 97 -8.95 6.56 17.08
N GLY A 98 -8.58 6.27 18.33
CA GLY A 98 -7.95 7.22 19.24
C GLY A 98 -6.56 7.66 18.74
N ASP A 99 -5.74 6.73 18.28
CA ASP A 99 -4.41 7.03 17.73
C ASP A 99 -4.53 7.82 16.43
N LEU A 100 -5.43 7.40 15.54
CA LEU A 100 -5.70 8.13 14.30
C LEU A 100 -6.35 9.49 14.56
N GLY A 101 -7.17 9.66 15.59
CA GLY A 101 -7.86 10.90 15.93
C GLY A 101 -7.05 11.86 16.81
N GLY A 102 -5.89 11.44 17.30
CA GLY A 102 -5.09 12.17 18.29
C GLY A 102 -4.13 13.21 17.69
N ASP A 103 -3.15 13.60 18.52
CA ASP A 103 -2.14 14.60 18.19
C ASP A 103 -1.20 14.15 17.06
N TYR A 104 -1.00 12.82 16.93
CA TYR A 104 -0.17 12.18 15.90
C TYR A 104 -1.04 11.24 15.04
N PRO A 105 -1.80 11.79 14.08
CA PRO A 105 -2.85 11.08 13.33
C PRO A 105 -2.29 10.17 12.23
N ALA A 106 -1.22 9.41 12.53
CA ALA A 106 -0.55 8.54 11.58
C ALA A 106 -0.08 7.22 12.23
N ILE A 107 -0.36 6.10 11.58
CA ILE A 107 0.04 4.75 11.99
C ILE A 107 0.72 4.08 10.81
N ARG A 108 1.87 3.45 11.05
CA ARG A 108 2.54 2.60 10.06
C ARG A 108 2.36 1.14 10.43
N TYR A 109 1.73 0.38 9.55
CA TYR A 109 1.53 -1.05 9.69
C TYR A 109 2.39 -1.79 8.65
N GLY A 110 3.24 -2.72 9.10
CA GLY A 110 4.07 -3.54 8.21
C GLY A 110 3.63 -5.00 8.25
N PRO A 111 2.80 -5.47 7.30
CA PRO A 111 2.31 -6.84 7.32
C PRO A 111 3.47 -7.83 7.07
N PRO A 112 3.54 -8.95 7.82
CA PRO A 112 4.72 -9.83 7.82
C PRO A 112 4.92 -10.63 6.52
N GLU A 113 3.86 -10.83 5.72
CA GLU A 113 3.90 -11.66 4.51
C GLU A 113 4.28 -10.89 3.23
N VAL A 114 4.35 -9.56 3.28
CA VAL A 114 4.50 -8.70 2.09
C VAL A 114 5.68 -7.73 2.22
N ASP A 115 6.19 -7.26 1.09
CA ASP A 115 7.36 -6.37 1.02
C ASP A 115 6.96 -4.88 0.82
N PHE A 116 5.90 -4.45 1.52
CA PHE A 116 5.46 -3.06 1.59
C PHE A 116 4.87 -2.72 2.96
N THR A 117 4.90 -1.44 3.31
CA THR A 117 4.24 -0.89 4.51
C THR A 117 2.93 -0.19 4.14
N ILE A 118 1.96 -0.22 5.05
CA ILE A 118 0.71 0.52 4.95
C ILE A 118 0.79 1.70 5.90
N ASP A 119 0.79 2.91 5.35
CA ASP A 119 0.79 4.15 6.12
C ASP A 119 -0.62 4.69 6.18
N LEU A 120 -1.22 4.64 7.37
CA LEU A 120 -2.55 5.17 7.66
C LEU A 120 -2.40 6.58 8.18
N VAL A 121 -3.08 7.54 7.56
CA VAL A 121 -3.10 8.94 8.00
C VAL A 121 -4.55 9.41 8.05
N SER A 122 -4.95 10.12 9.10
CA SER A 122 -6.32 10.67 9.18
C SER A 122 -6.39 12.19 8.99
N ARG A 123 -5.23 12.85 9.16
CA ARG A 123 -5.10 14.29 9.12
C ARG A 123 -3.65 14.69 8.80
N LEU A 124 -3.48 15.75 8.00
CA LEU A 124 -2.17 16.36 7.75
C LEU A 124 -2.15 17.78 8.33
N GLY A 125 -1.63 17.91 9.56
CA GLY A 125 -1.66 19.17 10.31
C GLY A 125 -3.10 19.68 10.45
N ASP A 126 -3.31 20.99 10.34
CA ASP A 126 -4.66 21.56 10.30
C ASP A 126 -5.16 21.80 8.87
N ALA A 127 -4.42 21.30 7.87
CA ALA A 127 -4.64 21.62 6.46
C ALA A 127 -5.55 20.64 5.73
N PHE A 128 -5.57 19.37 6.15
CA PHE A 128 -6.37 18.34 5.48
C PHE A 128 -6.98 17.35 6.47
N THR A 129 -8.27 17.14 6.31
CA THR A 129 -9.05 15.97 6.74
C THR A 129 -9.58 15.25 5.49
N ILE A 130 -10.14 14.05 5.64
CA ILE A 130 -10.66 13.28 4.50
C ILE A 130 -11.73 14.04 3.72
N ASP A 131 -12.48 14.92 4.39
CA ASP A 131 -13.55 15.73 3.79
C ASP A 131 -12.99 16.88 2.90
N ASP A 132 -11.71 17.24 3.07
CA ASP A 132 -11.02 18.26 2.25
C ASP A 132 -10.38 17.68 0.97
N LEU A 133 -10.37 16.34 0.85
CA LEU A 133 -9.80 15.65 -0.30
C LEU A 133 -10.85 15.59 -1.41
N HIS A 134 -10.49 16.09 -2.59
CA HIS A 134 -11.20 15.69 -3.81
C HIS A 134 -10.72 14.29 -4.23
N ILE A 135 -11.59 13.31 -4.04
CA ILE A 135 -11.37 11.88 -4.29
C ILE A 135 -12.04 11.49 -5.61
N VAL A 136 -11.32 10.72 -6.43
CA VAL A 136 -11.83 10.17 -7.68
C VAL A 136 -11.73 8.65 -7.66
N GLU A 137 -12.68 8.00 -8.33
CA GLU A 137 -12.62 6.56 -8.55
C GLU A 137 -11.78 6.26 -9.79
N THR A 138 -10.88 5.29 -9.67
CA THR A 138 -10.06 4.79 -10.79
C THR A 138 -9.97 3.27 -10.75
N HIS A 139 -9.57 2.66 -11.86
CA HIS A 139 -9.46 1.22 -11.98
C HIS A 139 -8.00 0.79 -11.86
N ALA A 140 -7.72 -0.07 -10.88
CA ALA A 140 -6.45 -0.75 -10.75
C ALA A 140 -6.68 -2.25 -11.00
N GLY A 141 -6.40 -2.70 -12.23
CA GLY A 141 -6.83 -4.01 -12.70
C GLY A 141 -8.36 -4.08 -12.79
N SER A 142 -8.97 -5.04 -12.10
CA SER A 142 -10.43 -5.20 -11.99
C SER A 142 -11.05 -4.47 -10.79
N THR A 143 -10.24 -3.85 -9.94
CA THR A 143 -10.72 -3.22 -8.69
C THR A 143 -10.90 -1.73 -8.92
N THR A 144 -12.10 -1.23 -8.65
CA THR A 144 -12.35 0.21 -8.54
C THR A 144 -11.83 0.69 -7.19
N ILE A 145 -10.94 1.67 -7.19
CA ILE A 145 -10.28 2.20 -5.99
C ILE A 145 -10.50 3.69 -5.88
N ARG A 146 -10.56 4.19 -4.64
CA ARG A 146 -10.69 5.62 -4.34
C ARG A 146 -9.33 6.26 -4.15
N VAL A 147 -9.01 7.25 -4.96
CA VAL A 147 -7.68 7.87 -5.03
C VAL A 147 -7.81 9.39 -4.94
N ALA A 148 -6.91 10.04 -4.21
CA ALA A 148 -6.85 11.50 -4.22
C ALA A 148 -6.56 12.01 -5.65
N SER A 149 -7.33 13.00 -6.09
CA SER A 149 -7.14 13.60 -7.41
C SER A 149 -5.75 14.26 -7.56
N PRO A 150 -5.26 14.46 -8.80
CA PRO A 150 -3.95 15.09 -9.02
C PRO A 150 -3.81 16.46 -8.35
N ALA A 151 -4.86 17.28 -8.38
CA ALA A 151 -4.89 18.59 -7.69
C ALA A 151 -4.76 18.46 -6.17
N THR A 152 -5.43 17.47 -5.56
CA THR A 152 -5.28 17.18 -4.13
C THR A 152 -3.87 16.71 -3.80
N LEU A 153 -3.31 15.79 -4.59
CA LEU A 153 -1.93 15.31 -4.39
C LEU A 153 -0.90 16.45 -4.53
N TYR A 154 -1.10 17.35 -5.49
CA TYR A 154 -0.26 18.53 -5.67
C TYR A 154 -0.30 19.43 -4.43
N ARG A 155 -1.50 19.77 -3.93
CA ARG A 155 -1.66 20.59 -2.71
C ARG A 155 -0.98 19.94 -1.50
N MET A 156 -1.07 18.62 -1.35
CA MET A 156 -0.42 17.88 -0.25
C MET A 156 1.11 17.93 -0.33
N LYS A 157 1.67 18.05 -1.54
CA LYS A 157 3.11 17.90 -1.81
C LYS A 157 3.85 19.21 -2.06
N ARG A 158 3.17 20.29 -2.47
CA ARG A 158 3.83 21.55 -2.85
C ARG A 158 4.54 22.25 -1.68
N ASP A 159 3.94 22.20 -0.49
CA ASP A 159 4.40 22.95 0.70
C ASP A 159 5.29 22.14 1.65
N THR A 160 5.74 20.96 1.22
CA THR A 160 6.60 20.08 2.03
C THR A 160 8.07 20.48 2.00
N VAL A 161 8.79 20.13 3.07
CA VAL A 161 10.26 20.23 3.15
C VAL A 161 10.98 19.03 2.56
N ARG A 162 10.26 17.95 2.23
CA ARG A 162 10.83 16.73 1.63
C ARG A 162 11.12 16.97 0.15
N GLY A 163 12.40 17.04 -0.24
CA GLY A 163 12.80 17.35 -1.61
C GLY A 163 12.12 16.46 -2.67
N ARG A 164 11.95 15.17 -2.37
CA ARG A 164 11.31 14.21 -3.29
C ARG A 164 9.82 14.47 -3.52
N ASP A 165 9.12 15.09 -2.57
CA ASP A 165 7.71 15.44 -2.73
C ASP A 165 7.56 16.76 -3.51
N ARG A 166 8.55 17.66 -3.48
CA ARG A 166 8.56 18.84 -4.37
C ARG A 166 8.68 18.43 -5.84
N ASP A 167 9.54 17.45 -6.13
CA ASP A 167 9.64 16.88 -7.48
C ASP A 167 8.31 16.28 -7.94
N ASP A 168 7.58 15.62 -7.03
CA ASP A 168 6.25 15.09 -7.34
C ASP A 168 5.24 16.19 -7.61
N ALA A 169 5.25 17.26 -6.82
CA ALA A 169 4.38 18.41 -7.03
C ALA A 169 4.62 19.01 -8.42
N ALA A 170 5.88 19.17 -8.84
CA ALA A 170 6.21 19.64 -10.19
C ALA A 170 5.68 18.69 -11.27
N ARG A 171 5.89 17.36 -11.13
CA ARG A 171 5.37 16.36 -12.09
C ARG A 171 3.85 16.37 -12.18
N LEU A 172 3.16 16.51 -11.05
CA LEU A 172 1.69 16.61 -11.00
C LEU A 172 1.21 17.87 -11.70
N ARG A 173 1.87 19.00 -11.42
CA ARG A 173 1.53 20.28 -12.06
C ARG A 173 1.69 20.20 -13.57
N ASP A 174 2.84 19.73 -14.03
CA ASP A 174 3.18 19.69 -15.44
C ASP A 174 2.34 18.67 -16.23
N ALA A 175 1.93 17.55 -15.60
CA ALA A 175 1.13 16.53 -16.27
C ALA A 175 -0.38 16.82 -16.32
N PHE A 176 -0.88 17.67 -15.42
CA PHE A 176 -2.31 17.96 -15.27
C PHE A 176 -2.66 19.44 -15.40
N ASP A 177 -1.73 20.27 -15.91
CA ASP A 177 -1.90 21.71 -16.13
C ASP A 177 -2.49 22.45 -14.92
N ILE A 178 -2.01 22.12 -13.71
CA ILE A 178 -2.54 22.68 -12.46
C ILE A 178 -2.06 24.14 -12.30
N GLU A 179 -3.00 25.09 -12.24
CA GLU A 179 -2.72 26.49 -11.94
C GLU A 179 -2.47 26.72 -10.43
N GLU A 180 -1.63 27.71 -10.11
CA GLU A 180 -1.08 27.94 -8.75
C GLU A 180 -1.97 28.79 -7.83
#